data_AF-A0A925XMS9-F1
#
_entry.id   AF-A0A925XMS9-F1
#
_cell.length_a   1.000
_cell.length_b   1.000
_cell.length_c   1.000
_cell.angle_alpha   90.00
_cell.angle_beta   90.00
_cell.angle_gamma   90.00
#
_symmetry.space_group_name_H-M   'P 1'
#
loop_
_entity.id
_entity.type
_entity.pdbx_description
1 polymer ?
#
loop_
_entity_poly.entity_id
_entity_poly.type
_entity_poly.pdbx_seq_one_letter_code
_entity_poly.pdbx_strand_id
1 'polypeptide(L)'
;AKVKDKVLFLVEGKQGGIFDIRNLASEQMGPILGVVCPGIIYPYLRANIADLISRTGLPAIHLAEINFEAFYAQKMAATSQPQAVNGAAAPSVATNGAAGS
;
A
#
# COMPACT_ATOMS: atom_id res chain seq x y z
N ALA A 1 6.33 2.23 13.99
CA ALA A 1 7.43 3.07 14.53
C ALA A 1 8.55 2.18 15.08
N LYS A 2 9.81 2.60 15.03
CA LYS A 2 10.94 1.90 15.67
C LYS A 2 11.49 2.74 16.83
N VAL A 3 11.80 2.12 17.95
CA VAL A 3 12.55 2.72 19.07
C VAL A 3 13.72 1.78 19.37
N LYS A 4 14.96 2.28 19.30
CA LYS A 4 16.18 1.47 19.54
C LYS A 4 16.20 0.17 18.71
N ASP A 5 15.91 0.31 17.41
CA ASP A 5 15.85 -0.77 16.41
C ASP A 5 14.82 -1.89 16.61
N LYS A 6 13.98 -1.82 17.64
CA LYS A 6 12.87 -2.74 17.83
C LYS A 6 11.60 -2.20 17.17
N VAL A 7 10.89 -3.07 16.45
CA VAL A 7 9.55 -2.78 15.93
C VAL A 7 8.63 -2.58 17.14
N LEU A 8 8.09 -1.36 17.28
CA LEU A 8 7.23 -1.03 18.41
C LEU A 8 5.85 -1.68 18.29
N PHE A 9 5.32 -1.75 17.06
CA PHE A 9 4.05 -2.42 16.74
C PHE A 9 3.93 -2.61 15.22
N LEU A 10 3.09 -3.58 14.80
CA LEU A 10 2.72 -3.87 13.41
C LEU A 10 1.19 -3.90 13.32
N VAL A 11 0.63 -3.18 12.34
CA VAL A 11 -0.80 -3.23 12.03
C VAL A 11 -0.95 -3.60 10.55
N GLU A 12 -1.75 -4.62 10.27
CA GLU A 12 -2.20 -4.96 8.92
C GLU A 12 -3.72 -4.78 8.87
N GLY A 13 -4.22 -4.08 7.85
CA GLY A 13 -5.65 -3.89 7.62
C GLY A 13 -6.00 -4.15 6.18
N LYS A 14 -7.09 -4.88 5.96
CA LYS A 14 -7.68 -5.11 4.64
C LYS A 14 -9.09 -4.55 4.66
N GLN A 15 -9.33 -3.57 3.80
CA GLN A 15 -10.65 -2.97 3.63
C GLN A 15 -11.13 -3.26 2.20
N GLY A 16 -12.38 -3.69 2.09
CA GLY A 16 -13.04 -3.94 0.82
C GLY A 16 -14.42 -3.27 0.77
N GLY A 17 -15.00 -3.27 -0.43
CA GLY A 17 -16.36 -2.81 -0.69
C GLY A 17 -16.96 -3.58 -1.87
N ILE A 18 -18.29 -3.68 -1.89
CA ILE A 18 -19.04 -4.23 -3.02
C ILE A 18 -19.47 -3.06 -3.90
N PHE A 19 -19.15 -3.12 -5.19
CA PHE A 19 -19.48 -2.09 -6.16
C PHE A 19 -20.36 -2.68 -7.25
N ASP A 20 -21.54 -2.10 -7.44
CA ASP A 20 -22.36 -2.34 -8.63
C ASP A 20 -21.99 -1.29 -9.69
N ILE A 21 -21.45 -1.76 -10.81
CA ILE A 21 -20.92 -0.92 -11.89
C ILE A 21 -21.72 -1.23 -13.16
N ARG A 22 -22.46 -0.24 -13.67
CA ARG A 22 -23.35 -0.40 -14.82
C ARG A 22 -23.07 0.68 -15.87
N ASN A 23 -23.39 0.37 -17.12
CA ASN A 23 -23.39 1.32 -18.26
C ASN A 23 -22.05 2.04 -18.50
N LEU A 24 -20.92 1.33 -18.37
CA LEU A 24 -19.59 1.87 -18.65
C LEU A 24 -18.95 1.18 -19.84
N ALA A 25 -18.16 1.93 -20.62
CA ALA A 25 -17.34 1.35 -21.67
C ALA A 25 -16.23 0.49 -21.05
N SER A 26 -15.89 -0.64 -21.68
CA SER A 26 -14.90 -1.59 -21.16
C SER A 26 -13.55 -0.96 -20.85
N GLU A 27 -13.15 0.05 -21.63
CA GLU A 27 -11.91 0.81 -21.47
C GLU A 27 -11.86 1.62 -20.16
N GLN A 28 -13.03 2.01 -19.63
CA GLN A 28 -13.15 2.79 -18.40
C GLN A 28 -13.15 1.91 -17.14
N MET A 29 -13.35 0.60 -17.27
CA MET A 29 -13.40 -0.32 -16.14
C MET A 29 -12.07 -0.34 -15.36
N GLY A 30 -10.94 -0.31 -16.07
CA GLY A 30 -9.61 -0.30 -15.46
C GLY A 30 -9.38 0.87 -14.50
N PRO A 31 -9.54 2.13 -14.95
CA PRO A 31 -9.45 3.30 -14.08
C PRO A 31 -10.45 3.29 -12.92
N ILE A 32 -11.70 2.83 -13.13
CA ILE A 32 -12.69 2.74 -12.05
C ILE A 32 -12.20 1.81 -10.94
N LEU A 33 -11.75 0.61 -11.29
CA LEU A 33 -11.26 -0.37 -10.31
C LEU A 33 -9.91 0.03 -9.68
N GLY A 34 -9.06 0.73 -10.44
CA GLY A 34 -7.70 1.09 -10.02
C GLY A 34 -7.58 2.42 -9.27
N VAL A 35 -8.56 3.32 -9.44
CA VAL A 35 -8.54 4.68 -8.88
C VAL A 35 -9.77 4.95 -8.04
N VAL A 36 -10.97 4.84 -8.64
CA VAL A 36 -12.22 5.30 -8.01
C VAL A 36 -12.60 4.40 -6.84
N CYS A 37 -12.68 3.09 -7.05
CA CYS A 37 -13.01 2.15 -5.98
C CYS A 37 -12.05 2.24 -4.77
N PRO A 38 -10.72 2.17 -4.94
CA PRO A 38 -9.81 2.32 -3.80
C PRO A 38 -9.85 3.72 -3.19
N GLY A 39 -10.07 4.78 -3.97
CA GLY A 39 -10.29 6.14 -3.46
C GLY A 39 -11.50 6.25 -2.53
N ILE A 40 -12.58 5.53 -2.81
CA ILE A 40 -13.75 5.44 -1.93
C ILE A 40 -13.44 4.64 -0.65
N ILE A 41 -12.70 3.54 -0.77
CA ILE A 41 -12.41 2.63 0.35
C ILE A 41 -11.37 3.20 1.32
N TYR A 42 -10.36 3.91 0.79
CA TYR A 42 -9.17 4.30 1.53
C TYR A 42 -9.44 5.17 2.77
N PRO A 43 -10.34 6.18 2.73
CA PRO A 43 -10.67 6.98 3.91
C PRO A 43 -11.16 6.13 5.10
N TYR A 44 -11.93 5.07 4.83
CA TYR A 44 -12.41 4.14 5.87
C TYR A 44 -11.28 3.31 6.45
N LEU A 45 -10.42 2.73 5.60
CA LEU A 45 -9.24 2.01 6.07
C LEU A 45 -8.35 2.92 6.92
N ARG A 46 -8.12 4.15 6.45
CA ARG A 46 -7.30 5.14 7.15
C ARG A 46 -7.86 5.47 8.52
N ALA A 47 -9.16 5.72 8.62
CA ALA A 47 -9.84 6.00 9.88
C ALA A 47 -9.78 4.79 10.83
N ASN A 48 -10.05 3.58 10.33
CA ASN A 48 -10.05 2.35 11.13
C ASN A 48 -8.65 2.06 11.72
N ILE A 49 -7.59 2.28 10.95
CA ILE A 49 -6.21 2.10 11.44
C ILE A 49 -5.85 3.19 12.47
N ALA A 50 -6.25 4.44 12.23
CA ALA A 50 -6.01 5.53 13.17
C ALA A 50 -6.73 5.31 14.50
N ASP A 51 -7.99 4.86 14.47
CA ASP A 51 -8.75 4.49 15.67
C ASP A 51 -8.08 3.34 16.42
N LEU A 52 -7.70 2.26 15.72
CA LEU A 52 -7.04 1.12 16.33
C LEU A 52 -5.74 1.53 17.03
N ILE A 53 -4.92 2.37 16.41
CA ILE A 53 -3.67 2.86 17.02
C ILE A 53 -3.97 3.75 18.23
N SER A 54 -4.95 4.65 18.12
CA SER A 54 -5.31 5.56 19.22
C SER A 54 -5.77 4.80 20.48
N ARG A 55 -6.45 3.67 20.30
CA ARG A 55 -6.89 2.79 21.40
C ARG A 55 -5.75 2.05 22.11
N THR A 56 -4.56 1.96 21.51
CA THR A 56 -3.40 1.31 22.13
C THR A 56 -2.61 2.21 23.08
N GLY A 57 -3.02 3.49 23.23
CA GLY A 57 -2.30 4.48 24.03
C GLY A 57 -1.00 4.95 23.40
N LEU A 58 -0.72 4.56 22.15
CA LEU A 58 0.41 5.04 21.35
C LEU A 58 0.11 6.44 20.77
N PRO A 59 1.15 7.22 20.43
CA PRO A 59 0.96 8.46 19.69
C PRO A 59 0.14 8.23 18.42
N ALA A 60 -0.80 9.15 18.15
CA ALA A 60 -1.64 9.06 16.97
C ALA A 60 -0.79 9.01 15.70
N ILE A 61 -1.15 8.09 14.80
CA ILE A 61 -0.51 7.96 13.49
C ILE A 61 -1.53 8.30 12.44
N HIS A 62 -1.19 9.29 11.63
CA HIS A 62 -1.97 9.67 10.46
C HIS A 62 -1.31 9.05 9.24
N LEU A 63 -2.03 8.16 8.56
CA LEU A 63 -1.55 7.72 7.24
C LEU A 63 -1.64 8.89 6.27
N ALA A 64 -0.61 8.99 5.41
CA ALA A 64 -0.54 9.96 4.34
C ALA A 64 -1.64 9.71 3.31
N GLU A 65 -2.13 10.77 2.67
CA GLU A 65 -3.04 10.63 1.54
C GLU A 65 -2.35 9.89 0.39
N ILE A 66 -3.14 9.13 -0.36
CA ILE A 66 -2.67 8.37 -1.52
C ILE A 66 -3.26 8.99 -2.78
N ASN A 67 -2.41 9.25 -3.77
CA ASN A 67 -2.83 9.60 -5.13
C ASN A 67 -2.99 8.31 -5.94
N PHE A 68 -4.24 7.85 -6.10
CA PHE A 68 -4.53 6.60 -6.78
C PHE A 68 -4.37 6.69 -8.29
N GLU A 69 -4.54 7.88 -8.88
CA GLU A 69 -4.33 8.15 -10.30
C GLU A 69 -2.86 7.88 -10.69
N ALA A 70 -1.92 8.43 -9.92
CA ALA A 70 -0.49 8.23 -10.13
C ALA A 70 -0.10 6.76 -9.94
N PHE A 71 -0.66 6.09 -8.94
CA PHE A 71 -0.43 4.67 -8.69
C PHE A 71 -0.94 3.79 -9.83
N TYR A 72 -2.13 4.09 -10.35
CA TYR A 72 -2.71 3.38 -11.50
C TYR A 72 -1.88 3.60 -12.77
N ALA A 73 -1.46 4.84 -13.05
CA ALA A 73 -0.62 5.15 -14.19
C ALA A 73 0.73 4.42 -14.14
N GLN A 74 1.37 4.37 -12.96
CA GLN A 74 2.61 3.63 -12.75
C GLN A 74 2.42 2.12 -13.01
N LYS A 75 1.31 1.54 -12.54
CA LYS A 75 0.98 0.12 -12.77
C LYS A 75 0.77 -0.18 -14.26
N MET A 76 0.11 0.70 -15.00
CA MET A 76 -0.09 0.54 -16.43
C MET A 76 1.24 0.61 -17.20
N ALA A 77 2.11 1.57 -16.87
CA ALA A 77 3.44 1.69 -17.48
C ALA A 77 4.33 0.45 -17.24
N ALA A 78 4.26 -0.15 -16.05
CA ALA A 78 4.97 -1.39 -15.74
C ALA A 78 4.45 -2.60 -16.54
N THR A 79 3.15 -2.63 -16.84
CA THR A 79 2.53 -3.72 -17.62
C THR A 79 2.83 -3.62 -19.12
N SER A 80 3.11 -2.41 -19.63
CA SER A 80 3.45 -2.16 -21.04
C SER A 80 4.93 -2.37 -21.38
N GLN A 81 5.79 -2.62 -20.39
CA GLN A 81 7.15 -3.08 -20.63
C GLN A 81 7.16 -4.61 -20.70
N PRO A 82 7.69 -5.25 -21.77
CA PRO A 82 7.94 -6.68 -21.75
C PRO A 82 9.03 -6.98 -20.72
N GLN A 83 8.64 -7.17 -19.46
CA GLN A 83 9.52 -7.67 -18.41
C GLN A 83 9.66 -9.18 -18.60
N ALA A 84 10.80 -9.56 -19.18
CA ALA A 84 11.39 -10.87 -18.98
C ALA A 84 11.39 -11.16 -17.47
N VAL A 85 10.68 -12.23 -17.10
CA VAL A 85 10.73 -12.87 -15.80
C VAL A 85 12.17 -13.05 -15.36
N ASN A 86 12.57 -12.36 -14.29
CA ASN A 86 13.62 -12.84 -13.41
C ASN A 86 13.29 -12.43 -11.97
N GLY A 87 13.40 -13.42 -11.09
CA GLY A 87 12.72 -13.49 -9.81
C GLY A 87 13.32 -12.68 -8.67
N ALA A 88 12.50 -12.57 -7.63
CA ALA A 88 12.85 -12.42 -6.23
C ALA A 88 13.81 -11.29 -5.85
N ALA A 89 13.25 -10.12 -5.55
CA ALA A 89 13.90 -9.15 -4.66
C ALA A 89 13.35 -9.31 -3.24
N ALA A 90 13.88 -10.28 -2.49
CA ALA A 90 13.87 -10.22 -1.03
C ALA A 90 14.86 -9.10 -0.61
N PRO A 91 14.55 -8.29 0.42
CA PRO A 91 15.45 -7.23 0.84
C PRO A 91 16.67 -7.83 1.54
N SER A 92 17.85 -7.66 0.95
CA SER A 92 19.14 -8.01 1.55
C SER A 92 19.44 -7.06 2.71
N VAL A 93 19.38 -7.59 3.93
CA VAL A 93 19.93 -6.97 5.14
C VAL A 93 21.44 -6.92 5.00
N ALA A 94 22.01 -5.71 4.97
CA ALA A 94 23.43 -5.48 5.08
C ALA A 94 23.93 -5.96 6.45
N THR A 95 24.69 -7.06 6.48
CA THR A 95 25.48 -7.45 7.65
C THR A 95 26.88 -6.86 7.51
N ASN A 96 27.13 -5.73 8.15
CA ASN A 96 28.49 -5.28 8.45
C ASN A 96 29.05 -6.16 9.58
N GLY A 97 30.08 -6.94 9.28
CA GLY A 97 30.81 -7.75 10.25
C GLY A 97 32.31 -7.72 9.91
N ALA A 98 33.08 -7.19 10.85
CA ALA A 98 34.53 -7.05 10.80
C ALA A 98 35.27 -8.39 10.96
N ALA A 99 36.41 -8.52 10.28
CA ALA A 99 37.62 -9.26 10.66
C ALA A 99 38.70 -8.85 9.63
N GLY A 100 39.89 -8.38 9.98
CA GLY A 100 40.74 -8.87 11.05
C GLY A 100 41.74 -9.87 10.46
N SER A 101 42.78 -9.35 9.79
CA SER A 101 44.12 -9.91 9.63
C SER A 101 44.98 -8.94 8.84
#